data_AF-A0A9D1FCG1-F1
#
_entry.id   AF-A0A9D1FCG1-F1
#
_cell.length_a   1.000
_cell.length_b   1.000
_cell.length_c   1.000
_cell.angle_alpha   90.00
_cell.angle_beta   90.00
_cell.angle_gamma   90.00
#
_symmetry.space_group_name_H-M   'P 1'
#
loop_
_entity.id
_entity.type
_entity.pdbx_description
1 polymer ?
#
loop_
_entity_poly.entity_id
_entity_poly.type
_entity_poly.pdbx_seq_one_letter_code
_entity_poly.pdbx_strand_id
1 'polypeptide(L)' 'RVELGESAVEELERKLADAAAHISERPEISVTYFVPDARKEGGAYMTRTGALKRIDELERALVFADGAKIAVGDIISVET' A
#
# COMPACT_ATOMS: atom_id res chain seq x y z
N ARG A 1 4.43 -3.95 -13.34
CA ARG A 1 3.22 -4.09 -12.49
C ARG A 1 3.39 -5.37 -11.72
N VAL A 2 3.18 -5.34 -10.40
CA VAL A 2 3.26 -6.57 -9.59
C VAL A 2 2.05 -7.43 -9.95
N GLU A 3 2.31 -8.66 -10.40
CA GLU A 3 1.26 -9.66 -10.55
C GLU A 3 1.08 -10.37 -9.21
N LEU A 4 0.09 -9.95 -8.44
CA LEU A 4 -0.38 -10.68 -7.27
C LEU A 4 -1.35 -11.78 -7.74
N GLY A 5 -1.23 -12.97 -7.18
CA GLY A 5 -2.26 -14.01 -7.37
C GLY A 5 -3.60 -13.55 -6.82
N GLU A 6 -4.71 -14.06 -7.38
CA GLU A 6 -6.08 -13.66 -7.00
C GLU A 6 -6.30 -13.68 -5.48
N SER A 7 -5.84 -14.72 -4.78
CA SER A 7 -5.96 -14.83 -3.32
C SER A 7 -5.17 -13.77 -2.55
N ALA A 8 -4.01 -13.34 -3.07
CA ALA A 8 -3.20 -12.29 -2.46
C ALA A 8 -3.82 -10.90 -2.67
N VAL A 9 -4.43 -10.68 -3.84
CA VAL A 9 -5.22 -9.46 -4.10
C VAL A 9 -6.38 -9.37 -3.13
N GLU A 10 -7.15 -10.45 -2.96
CA GLU A 10 -8.28 -10.45 -2.03
C GLU A 10 -7.85 -10.20 -0.57
N GLU A 11 -6.72 -10.76 -0.14
CA GLU A 11 -6.19 -10.49 1.20
C GLU A 11 -5.78 -9.03 1.36
N LEU A 12 -5.08 -8.47 0.36
CA LEU A 12 -4.68 -7.08 0.36
C LEU A 12 -5.91 -6.16 0.44
N GLU A 13 -6.93 -6.38 -0.39
CA GLU A 13 -8.15 -5.58 -0.38
C GLU A 13 -8.90 -5.69 0.96
N ARG A 14 -8.93 -6.89 1.59
CA ARG A 14 -9.51 -7.06 2.93
C ARG A 14 -8.79 -6.22 3.98
N LYS A 15 -7.45 -6.25 4.00
CA LYS A 15 -6.65 -5.45 4.93
C LYS A 15 -6.78 -3.96 4.70
N LEU A 16 -6.89 -3.54 3.43
CA LEU A 16 -7.13 -2.15 3.06
C LEU A 16 -8.52 -1.67 3.52
N ALA A 17 -9.54 -2.49 3.36
CA ALA A 17 -10.89 -2.17 3.83
C ALA A 17 -10.94 -2.05 5.37
N ASP A 18 -10.23 -2.91 6.09
CA ASP A 18 -10.11 -2.83 7.54
C ASP A 18 -9.40 -1.54 7.99
N ALA A 19 -8.24 -1.24 7.40
CA ALA A 19 -7.52 0.01 7.66
C ALA A 19 -8.36 1.25 7.29
N ALA A 20 -9.22 1.16 6.27
CA ALA A 20 -10.17 2.22 5.89
C ALA A 20 -11.27 2.39 6.94
N ALA A 21 -11.79 1.30 7.51
CA ALA A 21 -12.80 1.35 8.57
C ALA A 21 -12.27 2.06 9.82
N HIS A 22 -10.99 1.84 10.14
CA HIS A 22 -10.30 2.46 11.28
C HIS A 22 -9.57 3.76 10.94
N ILE A 23 -9.72 4.31 9.72
CA ILE A 23 -8.95 5.47 9.25
C ILE A 23 -9.06 6.71 10.14
N SER A 24 -10.20 6.88 10.81
CA SER A 24 -10.44 7.99 11.74
C SER A 24 -9.48 7.99 12.93
N GLU A 25 -8.99 6.81 13.31
CA GLU A 25 -8.01 6.59 14.39
C GLU A 25 -6.57 6.81 13.91
N ARG A 26 -6.38 7.01 12.59
CA ARG A 26 -5.08 7.13 11.92
C ARG A 26 -4.16 5.94 12.26
N PRO A 27 -4.57 4.71 11.91
CA PRO A 27 -3.81 3.52 12.25
C PRO A 27 -2.42 3.61 11.63
N GLU A 28 -1.42 3.21 12.39
CA GLU A 28 -0.07 3.01 11.87
C GLU A 28 -0.05 1.71 11.10
N ILE A 29 0.29 1.77 9.81
CA ILE A 29 0.37 0.58 8.96
C ILE A 29 1.76 0.48 8.34
N SER A 30 2.22 -0.74 8.12
CA SER A 30 3.41 -1.08 7.36
C SER A 30 3.02 -1.63 6.00
N VAL A 31 3.49 -0.97 4.94
CA VAL A 31 3.14 -1.29 3.55
C VAL A 31 4.40 -1.65 2.80
N THR A 32 4.44 -2.86 2.25
CA THR A 32 5.52 -3.33 1.38
C THR A 32 5.09 -3.16 -0.07
N TYR A 33 5.86 -2.45 -0.88
CA TYR A 33 5.56 -2.11 -2.27
C TYR A 33 6.80 -2.24 -3.17
N PHE A 34 6.57 -2.48 -4.46
CA PHE A 34 7.62 -2.60 -5.45
C PHE A 34 7.91 -1.23 -6.09
N VAL A 35 9.18 -0.83 -6.09
CA VAL A 35 9.67 0.36 -6.78
C VAL A 35 10.49 -0.09 -7.99
N PRO A 36 10.02 0.16 -9.24
CA PRO A 36 10.82 -0.12 -10.42
C PRO A 36 12.03 0.81 -10.45
N ASP A 37 13.24 0.25 -10.47
CA ASP A 37 14.46 1.05 -10.55
C ASP A 37 14.72 1.42 -12.02
N ALA A 38 14.68 2.70 -12.35
CA ALA A 38 14.84 3.16 -13.74
C ALA A 38 16.25 2.92 -14.31
N ARG A 39 17.23 2.50 -13.49
CA ARG A 39 18.63 2.31 -13.91
C ARG A 39 19.05 0.85 -14.11
N LYS A 40 18.23 -0.14 -13.75
CA LYS A 40 18.51 -1.58 -13.95
C LYS A 40 17.26 -2.34 -14.36
N GLU A 41 17.43 -3.52 -14.96
CA GLU A 41 16.34 -4.49 -15.24
C GLU A 41 15.72 -5.11 -13.95
N GLY A 42 15.88 -4.49 -12.79
CA GLY A 42 15.35 -4.98 -11.51
C GLY A 42 14.85 -3.84 -10.64
N GLY A 43 13.70 -4.04 -9.98
CA GLY A 43 13.20 -3.13 -8.95
C GLY A 43 13.53 -3.60 -7.54
N ALA A 44 13.16 -2.78 -6.56
CA ALA A 44 13.36 -3.05 -5.15
C ALA A 44 12.02 -3.13 -4.43
N TYR A 45 11.91 -4.06 -3.48
CA TYR A 45 10.81 -4.05 -2.51
C TYR A 45 11.18 -3.08 -1.38
N MET A 46 10.30 -2.12 -1.13
CA MET A 46 10.43 -1.17 -0.04
C MET A 46 9.28 -1.36 0.94
N THR A 47 9.57 -1.26 2.23
CA THR A 47 8.56 -1.24 3.28
C THR A 47 8.50 0.16 3.87
N ARG A 48 7.29 0.70 4.00
CA ARG A 48 7.03 1.99 4.64
C ARG A 48 6.05 1.80 5.78
N THR A 49 6.44 2.25 6.96
CA THR A 49 5.58 2.31 8.13
C THR A 49 5.13 3.75 8.36
N GLY A 50 3.85 3.96 8.64
CA GLY A 50 3.34 5.26 9.03
C GLY A 50 1.83 5.31 9.22
N ALA A 51 1.36 6.41 9.80
CA ALA A 51 -0.07 6.64 10.01
C ALA A 51 -0.81 6.84 8.67
N LEU A 52 -1.78 5.97 8.40
CA LEU A 52 -2.64 6.10 7.23
C LEU A 52 -3.58 7.30 7.44
N LYS A 53 -3.55 8.26 6.50
CA LYS A 53 -4.35 9.48 6.57
C LYS A 53 -5.66 9.34 5.80
N ARG A 54 -5.59 8.75 4.60
CA ARG A 54 -6.75 8.44 3.75
C ARG A 54 -6.38 7.46 2.66
N ILE A 55 -7.39 6.85 2.05
CA ILE A 55 -7.25 6.06 0.82
C ILE A 55 -7.84 6.88 -0.32
N ASP A 56 -7.06 7.08 -1.37
CA ASP A 56 -7.50 7.71 -2.61
C ASP A 56 -8.10 6.64 -3.52
N GLU A 57 -9.42 6.57 -3.58
CA GLU A 57 -10.15 5.57 -4.37
C GLU A 57 -10.05 5.82 -5.88
N LEU A 58 -9.88 7.09 -6.27
CA LEU A 58 -9.76 7.48 -7.68
C LEU A 58 -8.44 6.99 -8.28
N GLU A 59 -7.35 7.27 -7.57
CA GLU A 59 -6.01 6.85 -7.99
C GLU A 59 -5.60 5.48 -7.44
N ARG A 60 -6.48 4.82 -6.67
CA ARG A 60 -6.21 3.60 -5.90
C ARG A 60 -4.86 3.67 -5.19
N ALA A 61 -4.70 4.62 -4.28
CA ALA A 61 -3.45 4.87 -3.56
C ALA A 61 -3.66 5.15 -2.07
N LEU A 62 -2.74 4.68 -1.24
CA LEU A 62 -2.68 5.00 0.18
C LEU A 62 -1.96 6.32 0.39
N VAL A 63 -2.57 7.22 1.15
CA VAL A 63 -1.99 8.51 1.51
C VAL A 63 -1.69 8.51 3.01
N PHE A 64 -0.43 8.71 3.35
CA PHE A 64 0.07 8.75 4.72
C PHE A 64 0.02 10.16 5.29
N ALA A 65 0.08 10.26 6.63
CA ALA A 65 0.08 11.52 7.35
C ALA A 65 1.29 12.40 7.00
N ASP A 66 2.42 11.78 6.66
CA ASP A 66 3.66 12.47 6.27
C ASP A 66 3.64 13.05 4.84
N GLY A 67 2.59 12.76 4.07
CA GLY A 67 2.43 13.22 2.68
C GLY A 67 2.83 12.19 1.63
N ALA A 68 3.42 11.06 2.02
CA ALA A 68 3.70 9.97 1.09
C ALA A 68 2.44 9.33 0.52
N LYS A 69 2.57 8.88 -0.73
CA LYS A 69 1.52 8.22 -1.50
C LYS A 69 2.06 6.94 -2.11
N ILE A 70 1.36 5.83 -1.90
CA ILE A 70 1.73 4.50 -2.41
C ILE A 70 0.57 3.95 -3.22
N ALA A 71 0.80 3.63 -4.50
CA ALA A 71 -0.23 3.04 -5.36
C ALA A 71 -0.52 1.60 -4.94
N VAL A 72 -1.79 1.25 -4.76
CA VAL A 72 -2.23 -0.10 -4.37
C VAL A 72 -1.78 -1.14 -5.38
N GLY A 73 -1.68 -0.78 -6.66
CA GLY A 73 -1.18 -1.67 -7.72
C GLY A 73 0.30 -2.05 -7.60
N ASP A 74 1.07 -1.36 -6.76
CA ASP A 74 2.47 -1.67 -6.47
C ASP A 74 2.66 -2.30 -5.07
N ILE A 75 1.60 -2.34 -4.25
CA ILE A 75 1.62 -2.94 -2.90
C ILE A 75 1.63 -4.46 -3.02
N ILE A 76 2.48 -5.08 -2.20
CA ILE A 76 2.60 -6.53 -2.05
C ILE A 76 1.88 -7.00 -0.78
N SER A 77 2.05 -6.26 0.31
CA SER A 77 1.51 -6.61 1.62
C SER A 77 1.26 -5.36 2.45
N VAL A 78 0.24 -5.44 3.29
CA VAL A 78 -0.09 -4.46 4.32
C VAL A 78 -0.13 -5.18 5.65
N GLU A 79 0.40 -4.54 6.68
CA GLU A 79 0.40 -4.99 8.06
C GLU A 79 -0.08 -3.80 8.91
N THR A 80 -1.00 -4.05 9.84
CA THR A 80 -1.66 -3.08 10.74
C THR A 80 -1.35 -3.44 12.18
#